data_AF-A0A3M7MCI6-F1
#
_entry.id   AF-A0A3M7MCI6-F1
#
_cell.length_a   1.000
_cell.length_b   1.000
_cell.length_c   1.000
_cell.angle_alpha   90.00
_cell.angle_beta   90.00
_cell.angle_gamma   90.00
#
_symmetry.space_group_name_H-M   'P 1'
#
loop_
_entity.id
_entity.type
_entity.pdbx_description
1 polymer ?
#
loop_
_entity_poly.entity_id
_entity_poly.type
_entity_poly.pdbx_seq_one_letter_code
_entity_poly.pdbx_strand_id
1 'polypeptide(L)'
;MPAFRNTADVVPCSTGIPSLVALRNLEGGPSHQWDEDERALLSILNRWYDDADPTAISKVFNEVTGLNLRHRVIRNQFRNHIVLYGGRAFPEFQHIISIPFDDPGGVYHEIRTIIEETAVQFGISLARRTEEVVFNTGQARIAKSAKTRKYHKSLVRRAAEKERERLLRPQLGEPEPEPEPESEQAPEPELEPGPRIKDCVLGYTTLAVSPEWDFKEAWFDVDEPPPFKPLPRKIGFRVWDDKSRTTFSETSGFVSEAFARFWTGDHPPPFSPRGQGLQALKIFSNLHLSLSGGASTFVSVSTSLLQAMVKASAMENPRIAIVALDHPLLKEPNKTMHAAEIMQMLKGEGLAWWARYKGIAERMIWASLPAATILSHFPLADLKSLSNRDKACSDTLSLECIQPGRRTRYVSSQMRSKNKVLDIPAALAIASISRTFGMHRKDVSLAHIQALIASLVDSLYIHKDSSTDEDTTASGIASAFAVALRSRGHVHEEVMQAFQEGVRQGFDTIEYYSGRGRGGGRGRRRAAAAASG
;
A
#
# COMPACT_ATOMS: atom_id res chain seq x y z
N MET A 1 47.83 25.56 -51.51
CA MET A 1 46.80 26.19 -50.65
C MET A 1 45.57 25.29 -50.65
N PRO A 2 45.12 24.80 -49.48
CA PRO A 2 44.52 23.47 -49.37
C PRO A 2 42.98 23.49 -49.30
N ALA A 3 42.40 22.40 -49.80
CA ALA A 3 40.97 22.10 -49.75
C ALA A 3 40.56 21.55 -48.38
N PHE A 4 39.57 22.17 -47.75
CA PHE A 4 38.93 21.69 -46.53
C PHE A 4 37.92 20.58 -46.87
N ARG A 5 38.14 19.38 -46.32
CA ARG A 5 37.18 18.27 -46.32
C ARG A 5 36.20 18.45 -45.16
N ASN A 6 34.90 18.51 -45.48
CA ASN A 6 33.82 18.33 -44.52
C ASN A 6 33.64 16.85 -44.25
N THR A 7 33.98 16.40 -43.04
CA THR A 7 33.53 15.12 -42.49
C THR A 7 32.37 15.39 -41.53
N ALA A 8 31.16 15.09 -41.98
CA ALA A 8 29.99 15.04 -41.12
C ALA A 8 30.01 13.70 -40.36
N ASP A 9 30.27 13.77 -39.05
CA ASP A 9 30.08 12.64 -38.14
C ASP A 9 28.57 12.41 -37.95
N VAL A 10 28.05 11.40 -38.65
CA VAL A 10 26.71 10.88 -38.42
C VAL A 10 26.77 9.99 -37.17
N VAL A 11 26.36 10.54 -36.03
CA VAL A 11 26.13 9.77 -34.80
C VAL A 11 24.88 8.90 -35.02
N PRO A 12 24.97 7.55 -34.95
CA PRO A 12 23.81 6.71 -35.11
C PRO A 12 22.86 6.91 -33.92
N CYS A 13 21.66 7.39 -34.22
CA CYS A 13 20.58 7.56 -33.25
C CYS A 13 20.20 6.17 -32.70
N SER A 14 20.58 5.90 -31.45
CA SER A 14 20.38 4.61 -30.82
C SER A 14 18.89 4.33 -30.59
N THR A 15 18.33 3.38 -31.32
CA THR A 15 17.01 2.77 -31.11
C THR A 15 17.01 1.82 -29.88
N GLY A 16 17.60 2.24 -28.75
CA GLY A 16 17.84 1.41 -27.57
C GLY A 16 16.69 1.31 -26.56
N ILE A 17 15.59 2.05 -26.75
CA ILE A 17 14.47 2.07 -25.80
C ILE A 17 13.67 0.75 -25.79
N PRO A 18 13.38 0.10 -26.93
CA PRO A 18 12.70 -1.20 -26.95
C PRO A 18 13.54 -2.32 -26.30
N SER A 19 14.88 -2.31 -26.48
CA SER A 19 15.74 -3.36 -25.93
C SER A 19 15.88 -3.26 -24.41
N LEU A 20 15.88 -2.05 -23.85
CA LEU A 20 15.90 -1.85 -22.39
C LEU A 20 14.56 -2.17 -21.72
N VAL A 21 13.43 -1.93 -22.41
CA VAL A 21 12.10 -2.37 -21.92
C VAL A 21 11.99 -3.90 -21.99
N ALA A 22 12.52 -4.53 -23.04
CA ALA A 22 12.61 -5.99 -23.15
C ALA A 22 13.50 -6.59 -22.03
N LEU A 23 14.66 -5.98 -21.73
CA LEU A 23 15.54 -6.39 -20.63
C LEU A 23 14.91 -6.20 -19.24
N ARG A 24 14.16 -5.11 -19.04
CA ARG A 24 13.44 -4.88 -17.77
C ARG A 24 12.32 -5.90 -17.54
N ASN A 25 11.63 -6.32 -18.60
CA ASN A 25 10.64 -7.39 -18.54
C ASN A 25 11.30 -8.77 -18.32
N LEU A 26 12.53 -8.97 -18.84
CA LEU A 26 13.34 -10.15 -18.55
C LEU A 26 13.78 -10.23 -17.08
N GLU A 27 14.04 -9.10 -16.42
CA GLU A 27 14.53 -9.09 -15.03
C GLU A 27 13.41 -9.07 -13.97
N GLY A 28 12.22 -8.53 -14.27
CA GLY A 28 11.21 -8.31 -13.23
C GLY A 28 9.77 -8.12 -13.69
N GLY A 29 9.26 -8.99 -14.58
CA GLY A 29 7.82 -9.05 -14.88
C GLY A 29 6.94 -9.11 -13.61
N PRO A 30 5.67 -8.67 -13.69
CA PRO A 30 4.74 -8.70 -12.57
C PRO A 30 4.63 -10.11 -11.99
N SER A 31 4.46 -10.22 -10.67
CA SER A 31 4.27 -11.51 -10.01
C SER A 31 2.98 -12.14 -10.53
N HIS A 32 3.08 -13.36 -11.08
CA HIS A 32 1.92 -14.15 -11.45
C HIS A 32 1.04 -14.40 -10.22
N GLN A 33 -0.27 -14.25 -10.38
CA GLN A 33 -1.25 -14.60 -9.36
C GLN A 33 -1.75 -16.00 -9.64
N TRP A 34 -1.33 -16.95 -8.82
CA TRP A 34 -1.69 -18.34 -9.02
C TRP A 34 -3.14 -18.60 -8.61
N ASP A 35 -3.91 -19.28 -9.45
CA ASP A 35 -5.23 -19.79 -9.08
C ASP A 35 -5.16 -21.24 -8.57
N GLU A 36 -6.31 -21.87 -8.33
CA GLU A 36 -6.39 -23.24 -7.82
C GLU A 36 -6.15 -24.29 -8.90
N ASP A 37 -6.65 -24.08 -10.10
CA ASP A 37 -6.53 -25.02 -11.21
C ASP A 37 -5.08 -25.12 -11.69
N GLU A 38 -4.38 -23.98 -11.74
CA GLU A 38 -2.94 -23.93 -12.01
C GLU A 38 -2.14 -24.68 -10.93
N ARG A 39 -2.49 -24.53 -9.65
CA ARG A 39 -1.82 -25.24 -8.54
C ARG A 39 -2.11 -26.73 -8.56
N ALA A 40 -3.33 -27.12 -8.91
CA ALA A 40 -3.75 -28.50 -9.10
C ALA A 40 -2.97 -29.13 -10.26
N LEU A 41 -2.93 -28.48 -11.43
CA LEU A 41 -2.19 -28.95 -12.60
C LEU A 41 -0.70 -29.13 -12.31
N LEU A 42 -0.06 -28.19 -11.61
CA LEU A 42 1.34 -28.35 -11.19
C LEU A 42 1.55 -29.55 -10.28
N SER A 43 0.59 -29.80 -9.39
CA SER A 43 0.64 -30.92 -8.46
C SER A 43 0.48 -32.26 -9.18
N ILE A 44 -0.40 -32.33 -10.20
CA ILE A 44 -0.55 -33.50 -11.08
C ILE A 44 0.74 -33.74 -11.87
N LEU A 45 1.25 -32.71 -12.56
CA LEU A 45 2.47 -32.81 -13.36
C LEU A 45 3.67 -33.34 -12.56
N ASN A 46 3.91 -32.78 -11.37
CA ASN A 46 5.06 -33.19 -10.56
C ASN A 46 4.87 -34.55 -9.88
N ARG A 47 3.63 -35.03 -9.70
CA ARG A 47 3.35 -36.34 -9.08
C ARG A 47 3.51 -37.48 -10.07
N TRP A 48 2.93 -37.38 -11.27
CA TRP A 48 2.86 -38.49 -12.22
C TRP A 48 3.93 -38.48 -13.32
N TYR A 49 4.64 -37.37 -13.53
CA TYR A 49 5.63 -37.28 -14.62
C TYR A 49 7.03 -37.02 -14.09
N ASP A 50 8.02 -37.58 -14.80
CA ASP A 50 9.42 -37.46 -14.45
C ASP A 50 9.97 -36.06 -14.78
N ASP A 51 10.92 -35.59 -13.96
CA ASP A 51 11.60 -34.30 -14.07
C ASP A 51 13.01 -34.49 -14.68
N ALA A 52 13.15 -35.46 -15.60
CA ALA A 52 14.42 -35.82 -16.23
C ALA A 52 15.00 -34.65 -17.05
N ASP A 53 14.14 -33.97 -17.84
CA ASP A 53 14.40 -32.61 -18.31
C ASP A 53 13.76 -31.63 -17.30
N PRO A 54 14.55 -30.85 -16.55
CA PRO A 54 14.02 -29.88 -15.58
C PRO A 54 13.02 -28.90 -16.19
N THR A 55 13.07 -28.67 -17.51
CA THR A 55 12.21 -27.72 -18.20
C THR A 55 10.93 -28.34 -18.76
N ALA A 56 10.84 -29.67 -18.91
CA ALA A 56 9.72 -30.34 -19.56
C ALA A 56 8.38 -30.04 -18.87
N ILE A 57 8.31 -30.24 -17.54
CA ILE A 57 7.11 -29.91 -16.74
C ILE A 57 6.69 -28.46 -16.93
N SER A 58 7.66 -27.53 -16.97
CA SER A 58 7.35 -26.10 -17.11
C SER A 58 6.88 -25.73 -18.52
N LYS A 59 7.42 -26.38 -19.56
CA LYS A 59 6.97 -26.22 -20.94
C LYS A 59 5.54 -26.72 -21.08
N VAL A 60 5.27 -27.95 -20.66
CA VAL A 60 3.91 -28.53 -20.74
C VAL A 60 2.90 -27.71 -19.95
N PHE A 61 3.26 -27.27 -18.73
CA PHE A 61 2.40 -26.38 -17.95
C PHE A 61 2.03 -25.10 -18.71
N ASN A 62 3.01 -24.43 -19.32
CA ASN A 62 2.78 -23.21 -20.09
C ASN A 62 1.91 -23.47 -21.32
N GLU A 63 2.14 -24.56 -22.05
CA GLU A 63 1.32 -24.90 -23.23
C GLU A 63 -0.13 -25.24 -22.85
N VAL A 64 -0.36 -26.01 -21.77
CA VAL A 64 -1.71 -26.35 -21.29
C VAL A 64 -2.47 -25.11 -20.82
N THR A 65 -1.80 -24.16 -20.16
CA THR A 65 -2.44 -22.98 -19.56
C THR A 65 -2.45 -21.75 -20.48
N GLY A 66 -1.73 -21.79 -21.61
CA GLY A 66 -1.49 -20.63 -22.47
C GLY A 66 -0.63 -19.54 -21.80
N LEU A 67 0.03 -19.85 -20.68
CA LEU A 67 0.88 -18.91 -19.95
C LEU A 67 2.30 -18.96 -20.50
N ASN A 68 3.06 -17.86 -20.31
CA ASN A 68 4.47 -17.81 -20.67
C ASN A 68 5.33 -17.52 -19.43
N LEU A 69 5.24 -18.41 -18.43
CA LEU A 69 5.98 -18.26 -17.18
C LEU A 69 7.39 -18.84 -17.31
N ARG A 70 8.36 -18.17 -16.69
CA ARG A 70 9.74 -18.67 -16.60
C ARG A 70 9.77 -19.97 -15.79
N HIS A 71 10.55 -20.97 -16.22
CA HIS A 71 10.76 -22.25 -15.52
C HIS A 71 11.00 -22.08 -14.00
N ARG A 72 11.86 -21.13 -13.62
CA ARG A 72 12.16 -20.86 -12.19
C ARG A 72 10.93 -20.45 -11.38
N VAL A 73 9.98 -19.73 -11.99
CA VAL A 73 8.74 -19.27 -11.33
C VAL A 73 7.83 -20.46 -11.05
N ILE A 74 7.60 -21.31 -12.07
CA ILE A 74 6.82 -22.54 -11.95
C ILE A 74 7.44 -23.50 -10.92
N ARG A 75 8.75 -23.78 -11.05
CA ARG A 75 9.46 -24.67 -10.12
C ARG A 75 9.45 -24.16 -8.69
N ASN A 76 9.62 -22.85 -8.48
CA ASN A 76 9.54 -22.24 -7.15
C ASN A 76 8.13 -22.34 -6.57
N GLN A 77 7.10 -22.15 -7.39
CA GLN A 77 5.72 -22.29 -6.94
C GLN A 77 5.48 -23.71 -6.41
N PHE A 78 5.86 -24.74 -7.15
CA PHE A 78 5.66 -26.10 -6.66
C PHE A 78 6.55 -26.42 -5.45
N ARG A 79 7.88 -26.31 -5.58
CA ARG A 79 8.82 -26.78 -4.55
C ARG A 79 8.87 -25.88 -3.30
N ASN A 80 8.91 -24.57 -3.49
CA ASN A 80 9.12 -23.60 -2.40
C ASN A 80 7.82 -23.00 -1.85
N HIS A 81 6.68 -23.27 -2.48
CA HIS A 81 5.38 -22.82 -2.00
C HIS A 81 4.46 -24.02 -1.70
N ILE A 82 3.97 -24.73 -2.69
CA ILE A 82 2.97 -25.81 -2.49
C ILE A 82 3.51 -26.89 -1.54
N VAL A 83 4.64 -27.51 -1.87
CA VAL A 83 5.24 -28.57 -1.04
C VAL A 83 5.65 -28.04 0.34
N LEU A 84 6.29 -26.87 0.39
CA LEU A 84 6.79 -26.27 1.63
C LEU A 84 5.66 -26.04 2.66
N TYR A 85 4.52 -25.50 2.24
CA TYR A 85 3.39 -25.22 3.13
C TYR A 85 2.44 -26.41 3.29
N GLY A 86 2.40 -27.34 2.33
CA GLY A 86 1.70 -28.61 2.41
C GLY A 86 0.18 -28.53 2.22
N GLY A 87 -0.47 -29.69 2.25
CA GLY A 87 -1.88 -29.84 1.86
C GLY A 87 -2.88 -29.12 2.75
N ARG A 88 -2.56 -28.85 4.02
CA ARG A 88 -3.43 -28.01 4.88
C ARG A 88 -3.53 -26.56 4.41
N ALA A 89 -2.50 -26.06 3.74
CA ALA A 89 -2.48 -24.71 3.18
C ALA A 89 -3.01 -24.66 1.73
N PHE A 90 -2.97 -25.80 1.02
CA PHE A 90 -3.40 -25.97 -0.37
C PHE A 90 -4.26 -27.24 -0.49
N PRO A 91 -5.58 -27.14 -0.26
CA PRO A 91 -6.49 -28.29 -0.29
C PRO A 91 -6.45 -29.07 -1.60
N GLU A 92 -6.27 -28.41 -2.73
CA GLU A 92 -6.12 -29.01 -4.06
C GLU A 92 -4.93 -29.98 -4.11
N PHE A 93 -3.81 -29.61 -3.50
CA PHE A 93 -2.64 -30.47 -3.39
C PHE A 93 -2.91 -31.66 -2.45
N GLN A 94 -3.59 -31.42 -1.32
CA GLN A 94 -3.98 -32.50 -0.40
C GLN A 94 -4.90 -33.52 -1.09
N HIS A 95 -5.87 -33.03 -1.86
CA HIS A 95 -6.82 -33.85 -2.59
C HIS A 95 -6.10 -34.73 -3.60
N ILE A 96 -5.20 -34.15 -4.42
CA ILE A 96 -4.39 -34.91 -5.38
C ILE A 96 -3.60 -36.00 -4.68
N ILE A 97 -2.84 -35.69 -3.64
CA ILE A 97 -1.99 -36.66 -2.92
C ILE A 97 -2.82 -37.74 -2.21
N SER A 98 -4.09 -37.49 -1.89
CA SER A 98 -4.96 -38.47 -1.24
C SER A 98 -5.47 -39.59 -2.17
N ILE A 99 -5.42 -39.38 -3.50
CA ILE A 99 -5.83 -40.39 -4.48
C ILE A 99 -4.70 -41.42 -4.65
N PRO A 100 -4.98 -42.73 -4.72
CA PRO A 100 -3.96 -43.75 -5.03
C PRO A 100 -3.17 -43.44 -6.30
N PHE A 101 -1.87 -43.76 -6.33
CA PHE A 101 -0.98 -43.39 -7.44
C PHE A 101 -1.37 -44.03 -8.78
N ASP A 102 -1.90 -45.24 -8.76
CA ASP A 102 -2.46 -45.95 -9.91
C ASP A 102 -3.74 -45.29 -10.45
N ASP A 103 -4.41 -44.45 -9.64
CA ASP A 103 -5.65 -43.75 -9.96
C ASP A 103 -6.74 -44.70 -10.50
N PRO A 104 -7.19 -45.68 -9.69
CA PRO A 104 -8.10 -46.73 -10.16
C PRO A 104 -9.49 -46.20 -10.53
N GLY A 105 -9.89 -45.06 -9.95
CA GLY A 105 -11.14 -44.38 -10.29
C GLY A 105 -11.04 -43.48 -11.53
N GLY A 106 -9.85 -43.35 -12.13
CA GLY A 106 -9.62 -42.50 -13.29
C GLY A 106 -9.92 -41.01 -13.04
N VAL A 107 -9.81 -40.54 -11.79
CA VAL A 107 -10.23 -39.18 -11.39
C VAL A 107 -9.45 -38.12 -12.14
N TYR A 108 -8.18 -38.38 -12.45
CA TYR A 108 -7.32 -37.48 -13.22
C TYR A 108 -6.98 -38.04 -14.60
N HIS A 109 -7.74 -39.01 -15.11
CA HIS A 109 -7.48 -39.59 -16.44
C HIS A 109 -7.55 -38.53 -17.54
N GLU A 110 -8.62 -37.74 -17.58
CA GLU A 110 -8.82 -36.69 -18.60
C GLU A 110 -7.68 -35.66 -18.61
N ILE A 111 -7.29 -35.15 -17.44
CA ILE A 111 -6.20 -34.17 -17.33
C ILE A 111 -4.86 -34.78 -17.75
N ARG A 112 -4.59 -36.05 -17.42
CA ARG A 112 -3.38 -36.74 -17.88
C ARG A 112 -3.36 -36.92 -19.40
N THR A 113 -4.50 -37.23 -20.01
CA THR A 113 -4.63 -37.28 -21.48
C THR A 113 -4.28 -35.93 -22.11
N ILE A 114 -4.84 -34.82 -21.58
CA ILE A 114 -4.53 -33.47 -22.07
C ILE A 114 -3.03 -33.17 -21.95
N ILE A 115 -2.41 -33.51 -20.81
CA ILE A 115 -0.97 -33.31 -20.57
C ILE A 115 -0.13 -34.09 -21.59
N GLU A 116 -0.46 -35.37 -21.82
CA GLU A 116 0.27 -36.27 -22.71
C GLU A 116 0.11 -35.87 -24.18
N GLU A 117 -1.11 -35.53 -24.61
CA GLU A 117 -1.38 -35.01 -25.95
C GLU A 117 -0.65 -33.69 -26.20
N THR A 118 -0.66 -32.78 -25.23
CA THR A 118 0.08 -31.51 -25.32
C THR A 118 1.59 -31.76 -25.42
N ALA A 119 2.12 -32.68 -24.61
CA ALA A 119 3.54 -33.03 -24.68
C ALA A 119 3.93 -33.59 -26.06
N VAL A 120 3.11 -34.48 -26.63
CA VAL A 120 3.31 -35.04 -27.97
C VAL A 120 3.20 -33.95 -29.04
N GLN A 121 2.15 -33.13 -29.00
CA GLN A 121 1.88 -32.07 -29.97
C GLN A 121 3.05 -31.08 -30.08
N PHE A 122 3.65 -30.70 -28.95
CA PHE A 122 4.75 -29.73 -28.91
C PHE A 122 6.14 -30.37 -28.88
N GLY A 123 6.24 -31.69 -29.05
CA GLY A 123 7.51 -32.42 -29.06
C GLY A 123 8.28 -32.34 -27.75
N ILE A 124 7.59 -32.23 -26.62
CA ILE A 124 8.18 -32.16 -25.28
C ILE A 124 8.32 -33.59 -24.74
N SER A 125 9.55 -34.01 -24.44
CA SER A 125 9.80 -35.31 -23.82
C SER A 125 9.31 -35.32 -22.37
N LEU A 126 8.16 -35.95 -22.14
CA LEU A 126 7.55 -36.11 -20.81
C LEU A 126 7.24 -37.59 -20.58
N ALA A 127 7.96 -38.22 -19.64
CA ALA A 127 7.76 -39.63 -19.30
C ALA A 127 6.90 -39.77 -18.04
N ARG A 128 5.93 -40.69 -18.07
CA ARG A 128 5.13 -41.04 -16.90
C ARG A 128 5.96 -41.86 -15.92
N ARG A 129 5.87 -41.55 -14.64
CA ARG A 129 6.54 -42.31 -13.56
C ARG A 129 5.87 -43.65 -13.37
N THR A 130 6.69 -44.66 -13.10
CA THR A 130 6.25 -46.01 -12.70
C THR A 130 6.07 -46.13 -11.18
N GLU A 131 6.70 -45.24 -10.41
CA GLU A 131 6.71 -45.27 -8.95
C GLU A 131 6.30 -43.91 -8.36
N GLU A 132 5.65 -43.95 -7.20
CA GLU A 132 5.19 -42.75 -6.50
C GLU A 132 6.35 -42.00 -5.84
N VAL A 133 6.37 -40.67 -6.02
CA VAL A 133 7.33 -39.79 -5.34
C VAL A 133 6.80 -39.40 -3.96
N VAL A 134 7.59 -39.68 -2.93
CA VAL A 134 7.29 -39.20 -1.57
C VAL A 134 7.72 -37.73 -1.43
N PHE A 135 6.74 -36.84 -1.28
CA PHE A 135 7.00 -35.42 -1.02
C PHE A 135 7.13 -35.13 0.48
N ASN A 136 8.23 -34.49 0.88
CA ASN A 136 8.41 -33.96 2.24
C ASN A 136 7.63 -32.64 2.41
N THR A 137 6.32 -32.75 2.65
CA THR A 137 5.40 -31.60 2.65
C THR A 137 5.23 -30.96 4.04
N GLY A 138 4.76 -29.72 4.08
CA GLY A 138 4.33 -29.06 5.32
C GLY A 138 5.46 -28.64 6.27
N GLN A 139 6.71 -28.61 5.79
CA GLN A 139 7.89 -28.21 6.58
C GLN A 139 7.77 -26.77 7.10
N ALA A 140 6.97 -25.92 6.47
CA ALA A 140 6.68 -24.55 6.94
C ALA A 140 6.09 -24.51 8.36
N ARG A 141 5.36 -25.56 8.77
CA ARG A 141 4.74 -25.66 10.11
C ARG A 141 5.80 -25.67 11.22
N ILE A 142 6.90 -26.39 11.00
CA ILE A 142 7.99 -26.58 11.96
C ILE A 142 9.26 -25.78 11.59
N ALA A 143 9.17 -24.89 10.60
CA ALA A 143 10.30 -24.10 10.15
C ALA A 143 10.88 -23.26 11.30
N LYS A 144 12.22 -23.18 11.40
CA LYS A 144 12.90 -22.35 12.42
C LYS A 144 12.47 -20.87 12.37
N SER A 145 12.17 -20.37 11.18
CA SER A 145 11.71 -18.99 10.94
C SER A 145 10.28 -18.77 11.45
N ALA A 146 10.11 -17.89 12.45
CA ALA A 146 8.80 -17.48 12.96
C ALA A 146 7.92 -16.87 11.86
N LYS A 147 8.51 -16.12 10.92
CA LYS A 147 7.80 -15.55 9.77
C LYS A 147 7.18 -16.62 8.88
N THR A 148 7.92 -17.70 8.61
CA THR A 148 7.44 -18.82 7.78
C THR A 148 6.28 -19.55 8.47
N ARG A 149 6.40 -19.82 9.78
CA ARG A 149 5.32 -20.44 10.57
C ARG A 149 4.06 -19.57 10.60
N LYS A 150 4.20 -18.25 10.80
CA LYS A 150 3.07 -17.30 10.78
C LYS A 150 2.38 -17.28 9.42
N TYR A 151 3.14 -17.28 8.34
CA TYR A 151 2.59 -17.31 7.00
C TYR A 151 1.89 -18.64 6.68
N HIS A 152 2.44 -19.78 7.11
CA HIS A 152 1.76 -21.07 7.06
C HIS A 152 0.40 -21.03 7.78
N LYS A 153 0.36 -20.58 9.05
CA LYS A 153 -0.90 -20.45 9.81
C LYS A 153 -1.93 -19.59 9.05
N SER A 154 -1.49 -18.49 8.43
CA SER A 154 -2.36 -17.62 7.64
C SER A 154 -2.91 -18.31 6.38
N LEU A 155 -2.13 -19.14 5.70
CA LEU A 155 -2.59 -19.87 4.51
C LEU A 155 -3.61 -20.94 4.89
N VAL A 156 -3.33 -21.73 5.94
CA VAL A 156 -4.27 -22.74 6.46
C VAL A 156 -5.61 -22.10 6.85
N ARG A 157 -5.58 -20.93 7.50
CA ARG A 157 -6.82 -20.24 7.87
C ARG A 157 -7.62 -19.81 6.64
N ARG A 158 -6.95 -19.29 5.60
CA ARG A 158 -7.62 -18.91 4.33
C ARG A 158 -8.22 -20.11 3.61
N ALA A 159 -7.49 -21.23 3.58
CA ALA A 159 -8.01 -22.47 3.01
C ALA A 159 -9.27 -22.95 3.75
N ALA A 160 -9.27 -22.90 5.09
CA ALA A 160 -10.42 -23.25 5.91
C ALA A 160 -11.61 -22.29 5.72
N GLU A 161 -11.34 -20.97 5.64
CA GLU A 161 -12.36 -19.95 5.33
C GLU A 161 -12.99 -20.21 3.94
N LYS A 162 -12.16 -20.48 2.93
CA LYS A 162 -12.64 -20.77 1.56
C LYS A 162 -13.49 -22.04 1.49
N GLU A 163 -13.07 -23.10 2.19
CA GLU A 163 -13.84 -24.34 2.25
C GLU A 163 -15.19 -24.12 2.95
N ARG A 164 -15.20 -23.32 4.02
CA ARG A 164 -16.43 -22.92 4.68
C ARG A 164 -17.34 -22.09 3.77
N GLU A 165 -16.80 -21.14 3.01
CA GLU A 165 -17.56 -20.40 2.00
C GLU A 165 -18.15 -21.32 0.93
N ARG A 166 -17.40 -22.35 0.50
CA ARG A 166 -17.88 -23.35 -0.47
C ARG A 166 -19.04 -24.17 0.09
N LEU A 167 -19.02 -24.52 1.37
CA LEU A 167 -20.10 -25.24 2.05
C LEU A 167 -21.33 -24.36 2.34
N LEU A 168 -21.12 -23.07 2.59
CA LEU A 168 -22.19 -22.10 2.86
C LEU A 168 -22.82 -21.53 1.60
N ARG A 169 -22.14 -21.61 0.45
CA ARG A 169 -22.73 -21.24 -0.82
C ARG A 169 -23.95 -22.16 -0.99
N PRO A 170 -25.18 -21.62 -1.02
CA PRO A 170 -26.35 -22.42 -1.32
C PRO A 170 -25.99 -23.19 -2.59
N GLN A 171 -26.24 -24.50 -2.59
CA GLN A 171 -26.41 -25.19 -3.85
C GLN A 171 -27.61 -24.49 -4.48
N LEU A 172 -27.37 -23.38 -5.17
CA LEU A 172 -28.22 -22.92 -6.24
C LEU A 172 -28.24 -24.14 -7.13
N GLY A 173 -29.30 -24.94 -6.94
CA GLY A 173 -29.55 -26.10 -7.77
C GLY A 173 -29.33 -25.61 -9.19
N GLU A 174 -28.60 -26.40 -9.97
CA GLU A 174 -28.81 -26.35 -11.41
C GLU A 174 -30.32 -26.19 -11.61
N PRO A 175 -30.76 -25.13 -12.31
CA PRO A 175 -32.17 -24.84 -12.45
C PRO A 175 -32.85 -26.15 -12.82
N GLU A 176 -33.71 -26.63 -11.91
CA GLU A 176 -34.53 -27.79 -12.15
C GLU A 176 -35.16 -27.56 -13.53
N PRO A 177 -34.98 -28.49 -14.49
CA PRO A 177 -35.37 -28.26 -15.88
C PRO A 177 -36.80 -27.75 -15.88
N GLU A 178 -36.99 -26.53 -16.40
CA GLU A 178 -38.29 -25.86 -16.41
C GLU A 178 -39.34 -26.86 -16.92
N PRO A 179 -40.40 -27.15 -16.15
CA PRO A 179 -41.49 -27.94 -16.68
C PRO A 179 -42.04 -27.23 -17.92
N GLU A 180 -42.18 -27.99 -19.00
CA GLU A 180 -42.68 -27.48 -20.28
C GLU A 180 -43.97 -26.67 -20.07
N PRO A 181 -44.15 -25.53 -20.76
CA PRO A 181 -45.26 -24.62 -20.51
C PRO A 181 -46.59 -25.25 -20.91
N GLU A 182 -47.39 -25.65 -19.92
CA GLU A 182 -48.81 -25.91 -20.12
C GLU A 182 -49.56 -24.59 -20.33
N SER A 183 -50.29 -24.60 -21.45
CA SER A 183 -51.20 -23.63 -22.03
C SER A 183 -51.99 -22.72 -21.08
N GLU A 184 -51.94 -21.43 -21.41
CA GLU A 184 -53.05 -20.46 -21.50
C GLU A 184 -54.33 -20.75 -20.68
N GLN A 185 -54.57 -19.95 -19.65
CA GLN A 185 -55.89 -19.36 -19.41
C GLN A 185 -55.80 -18.04 -18.64
N ALA A 186 -56.55 -17.06 -19.15
CA ALA A 186 -56.54 -15.65 -18.82
C ALA A 186 -57.57 -15.30 -17.70
N PRO A 187 -57.92 -14.02 -17.44
CA PRO A 187 -57.46 -13.28 -16.26
C PRO A 187 -58.60 -12.80 -15.35
N GLU A 188 -58.33 -12.49 -14.07
CA GLU A 188 -59.26 -11.70 -13.23
C GLU A 188 -58.55 -11.12 -11.98
N PRO A 189 -59.11 -10.09 -11.29
CA PRO A 189 -58.73 -8.70 -11.55
C PRO A 189 -58.12 -7.97 -10.33
N GLU A 190 -57.71 -6.74 -10.64
CA GLU A 190 -57.02 -5.72 -9.83
C GLU A 190 -57.58 -5.48 -8.42
N LEU A 191 -56.67 -5.46 -7.45
CA LEU A 191 -56.85 -4.79 -6.16
C LEU A 191 -55.64 -3.91 -5.89
N GLU A 192 -55.88 -2.60 -5.87
CA GLU A 192 -54.87 -1.57 -5.61
C GLU A 192 -54.20 -1.73 -4.22
N PRO A 193 -52.89 -1.48 -4.12
CA PRO A 193 -52.27 -1.15 -2.84
C PRO A 193 -51.93 0.35 -2.78
N GLY A 194 -52.47 1.01 -1.75
CA GLY A 194 -52.14 2.38 -1.35
C GLY A 194 -50.65 2.61 -1.02
N PRO A 195 -50.28 3.85 -0.68
CA PRO A 195 -48.91 4.33 -0.72
C PRO A 195 -48.04 3.63 0.32
N ARG A 196 -47.15 2.74 -0.16
CA ARG A 196 -46.07 2.16 0.63
C ARG A 196 -45.04 3.24 0.95
N ILE A 197 -44.93 3.54 2.24
CA ILE A 197 -43.77 4.23 2.82
C ILE A 197 -42.53 3.47 2.36
N LYS A 198 -41.61 4.17 1.68
CA LYS A 198 -40.34 3.60 1.25
C LYS A 198 -39.55 3.22 2.49
N ASP A 199 -39.52 1.91 2.78
CA ASP A 199 -38.52 1.31 3.64
C ASP A 199 -37.13 1.69 3.11
N CYS A 200 -36.49 2.60 3.83
CA CYS A 200 -35.10 2.94 3.60
C CYS A 200 -34.28 1.76 4.10
N VAL A 201 -34.04 0.79 3.22
CA VAL A 201 -33.17 -0.35 3.48
C VAL A 201 -31.74 0.17 3.59
N LEU A 202 -31.32 0.54 4.80
CA LEU A 202 -29.93 0.71 5.14
C LEU A 202 -29.29 -0.69 5.14
N GLY A 203 -28.39 -0.90 4.17
CA GLY A 203 -27.90 -2.21 3.75
C GLY A 203 -27.61 -3.22 4.87
N TYR A 204 -28.13 -4.43 4.67
CA TYR A 204 -27.79 -5.64 5.41
C TYR A 204 -26.28 -5.89 5.37
N THR A 205 -25.56 -5.35 6.34
CA THR A 205 -24.19 -5.75 6.63
C THR A 205 -24.26 -6.69 7.83
N THR A 206 -24.36 -7.98 7.58
CA THR A 206 -24.41 -9.00 8.64
C THR A 206 -23.01 -9.14 9.24
N LEU A 207 -22.71 -8.34 10.27
CA LEU A 207 -21.55 -8.55 11.14
C LEU A 207 -21.91 -9.60 12.20
N ALA A 208 -22.11 -10.85 11.77
CA ALA A 208 -22.24 -11.96 12.71
C ALA A 208 -20.84 -12.34 13.22
N VAL A 209 -20.47 -11.79 14.37
CA VAL A 209 -19.37 -12.33 15.18
C VAL A 209 -19.90 -13.58 15.88
N SER A 210 -19.57 -14.77 15.37
CA SER A 210 -19.84 -16.01 16.09
C SER A 210 -18.82 -16.17 17.23
N PRO A 211 -19.25 -16.34 18.49
CA PRO A 211 -18.38 -16.37 19.65
C PRO A 211 -18.12 -17.83 20.07
N GLU A 212 -17.18 -18.54 19.44
CA GLU A 212 -16.76 -19.86 20.00
C GLU A 212 -15.47 -20.45 19.39
N TRP A 213 -14.36 -19.72 19.40
CA TRP A 213 -13.04 -20.36 19.32
C TRP A 213 -12.05 -19.61 20.22
N ASP A 214 -12.07 -19.96 21.51
CA ASP A 214 -11.12 -19.51 22.53
C ASP A 214 -9.75 -20.20 22.30
N PHE A 215 -9.01 -19.74 21.28
CA PHE A 215 -7.57 -20.02 21.19
C PHE A 215 -6.80 -18.97 21.99
N LYS A 216 -6.75 -19.16 23.31
CA LYS A 216 -5.71 -18.60 24.18
C LYS A 216 -4.36 -19.25 23.86
N GLU A 217 -3.76 -18.89 22.72
CA GLU A 217 -2.32 -18.95 22.57
C GLU A 217 -1.81 -17.53 22.43
N ALA A 218 -1.20 -17.05 23.52
CA ALA A 218 -0.52 -15.78 23.61
C ALA A 218 0.32 -15.55 22.33
N TRP A 219 -0.04 -14.49 21.61
CA TRP A 219 0.77 -13.92 20.56
C TRP A 219 2.07 -13.45 21.18
N PHE A 220 3.08 -14.32 21.25
CA PHE A 220 4.42 -13.87 21.59
C PHE A 220 4.91 -13.00 20.46
N ASP A 221 4.91 -11.70 20.75
CA ASP A 221 5.56 -10.66 19.98
C ASP A 221 6.93 -11.16 19.53
N VAL A 222 7.08 -11.30 18.22
CA VAL A 222 8.40 -11.17 17.62
C VAL A 222 8.80 -9.75 18.00
N ASP A 223 9.82 -9.59 18.87
CA ASP A 223 10.38 -8.32 19.32
C ASP A 223 10.31 -7.29 18.18
N GLU A 224 9.19 -6.56 18.11
CA GLU A 224 9.09 -5.44 17.22
C GLU A 224 10.05 -4.44 17.85
N PRO A 225 11.09 -4.01 17.12
CA PRO A 225 12.05 -3.07 17.69
C PRO A 225 11.26 -1.91 18.29
N PRO A 226 11.67 -1.40 19.46
CA PRO A 226 10.85 -0.54 20.30
C PRO A 226 10.16 0.51 19.42
N PRO A 227 8.84 0.70 19.59
CA PRO A 227 8.09 1.60 18.74
C PRO A 227 8.74 2.97 18.85
N PHE A 228 9.51 3.34 17.83
CA PHE A 228 9.98 4.70 17.67
C PHE A 228 8.72 5.53 17.67
N LYS A 229 8.56 6.37 18.69
CA LYS A 229 7.51 7.36 18.75
C LYS A 229 8.02 8.47 17.82
N PRO A 230 7.57 8.55 16.56
CA PRO A 230 7.94 9.69 15.73
C PRO A 230 7.63 10.96 16.50
N LEU A 231 8.55 11.93 16.43
CA LEU A 231 8.37 13.23 17.06
C LEU A 231 6.95 13.74 16.74
N PRO A 232 6.21 14.27 17.72
CA PRO A 232 4.85 14.74 17.51
C PRO A 232 4.85 15.81 16.43
N ARG A 233 4.36 15.44 15.24
CA ARG A 233 4.27 16.33 14.08
C ARG A 233 3.27 17.44 14.40
N LYS A 234 3.69 18.69 14.18
CA LYS A 234 2.87 19.89 14.42
C LYS A 234 1.95 20.21 13.26
N ILE A 235 2.27 19.73 12.06
CA ILE A 235 1.45 19.90 10.88
C ILE A 235 1.05 18.56 10.26
N GLY A 236 -0.04 18.59 9.50
CA GLY A 236 -0.48 17.52 8.63
C GLY A 236 -0.99 18.07 7.30
N PHE A 237 -1.18 17.18 6.33
CA PHE A 237 -1.54 17.48 4.95
C PHE A 237 -2.84 16.78 4.60
N ARG A 238 -3.91 17.55 4.33
CA ARG A 238 -5.15 17.04 3.76
C ARG A 238 -5.12 17.27 2.26
N VAL A 239 -5.42 16.22 1.50
CA VAL A 239 -5.57 16.30 0.04
C VAL A 239 -6.99 15.93 -0.31
N TRP A 240 -7.59 16.72 -1.20
CA TRP A 240 -8.94 16.49 -1.70
C TRP A 240 -9.12 17.04 -3.11
N ASP A 241 -10.21 16.61 -3.72
CA ASP A 241 -10.79 17.04 -4.99
C ASP A 241 -12.33 16.97 -4.86
N ASP A 242 -13.05 17.27 -5.94
CA ASP A 242 -14.53 17.26 -5.94
C ASP A 242 -15.12 15.86 -5.78
N LYS A 243 -14.33 14.81 -6.04
CA LYS A 243 -14.70 13.40 -5.86
C LYS A 243 -14.40 12.87 -4.45
N SER A 244 -13.79 13.69 -3.60
CA SER A 244 -13.42 13.28 -2.26
C SER A 244 -14.65 13.14 -1.36
N ARG A 245 -14.62 12.12 -0.49
CA ARG A 245 -15.69 11.82 0.49
C ARG A 245 -15.69 12.77 1.70
N THR A 246 -15.32 14.02 1.50
CA THR A 246 -15.33 15.06 2.53
C THR A 246 -15.74 16.35 1.86
N THR A 247 -16.66 17.09 2.47
CA THR A 247 -17.04 18.42 1.99
C THR A 247 -16.10 19.45 2.61
N PHE A 248 -15.63 20.41 1.81
CA PHE A 248 -14.81 21.52 2.27
C PHE A 248 -15.55 22.84 2.09
N SER A 249 -15.49 23.71 3.09
CA SER A 249 -15.81 25.12 2.96
C SER A 249 -14.78 25.98 3.68
N GLU A 250 -14.58 27.21 3.23
CA GLU A 250 -13.62 28.13 3.87
C GLU A 250 -14.07 28.55 5.28
N THR A 251 -15.37 28.56 5.55
CA THR A 251 -15.92 28.99 6.85
C THR A 251 -15.96 27.86 7.87
N SER A 252 -16.36 26.65 7.47
CA SER A 252 -16.50 25.50 8.38
C SER A 252 -15.30 24.56 8.39
N GLY A 253 -14.48 24.55 7.33
CA GLY A 253 -13.38 23.61 7.15
C GLY A 253 -13.84 22.33 6.46
N PHE A 254 -13.31 21.17 6.88
CA PHE A 254 -13.72 19.88 6.33
C PHE A 254 -14.75 19.19 7.22
N VAL A 255 -15.75 18.57 6.60
CA VAL A 255 -16.70 17.68 7.27
C VAL A 255 -16.68 16.33 6.56
N SER A 256 -16.64 15.24 7.31
CA SER A 256 -16.67 13.88 6.75
C SER A 256 -18.02 13.57 6.10
N GLU A 257 -18.03 12.71 5.09
CA GLU A 257 -19.24 12.43 4.31
C GLU A 257 -20.43 12.01 5.18
N ALA A 258 -20.19 11.22 6.23
CA ALA A 258 -21.25 10.75 7.12
C ALA A 258 -22.04 11.91 7.72
N PHE A 259 -21.33 12.92 8.22
CA PHE A 259 -21.96 14.07 8.86
C PHE A 259 -22.40 15.14 7.88
N ALA A 260 -21.68 15.30 6.77
CA ALA A 260 -22.04 16.30 5.75
C ALA A 260 -23.34 15.96 5.01
N ARG A 261 -23.65 14.66 4.83
CA ARG A 261 -24.79 14.21 4.01
C ARG A 261 -25.95 13.63 4.82
N PHE A 262 -25.67 12.95 5.92
CA PHE A 262 -26.66 12.12 6.60
C PHE A 262 -26.96 12.58 8.02
N TRP A 263 -26.27 13.60 8.52
CA TRP A 263 -26.47 14.13 9.86
C TRP A 263 -27.06 15.53 9.82
N THR A 264 -28.05 15.79 10.67
CA THR A 264 -28.63 17.11 10.86
C THR A 264 -28.37 17.55 12.31
N GLY A 265 -27.83 18.75 12.49
CA GLY A 265 -27.47 19.29 13.80
C GLY A 265 -26.00 19.10 14.18
N ASP A 266 -25.71 19.26 15.47
CA ASP A 266 -24.35 19.23 16.00
C ASP A 266 -23.73 17.83 15.85
N HIS A 267 -22.43 17.80 15.56
CA HIS A 267 -21.71 16.54 15.44
C HIS A 267 -21.69 15.81 16.80
N PRO A 268 -21.96 14.49 16.84
CA PRO A 268 -21.84 13.73 18.07
C PRO A 268 -20.37 13.75 18.57
N PRO A 269 -20.15 13.65 19.89
CA PRO A 269 -18.79 13.62 20.44
C PRO A 269 -18.03 12.37 19.96
N PRO A 270 -16.69 12.41 19.92
CA PRO A 270 -15.88 11.24 19.61
C PRO A 270 -16.18 10.06 20.54
N PHE A 271 -16.13 8.83 20.00
CA PHE A 271 -16.39 7.63 20.80
C PHE A 271 -15.36 7.45 21.92
N SER A 272 -15.83 6.98 23.08
CA SER A 272 -14.96 6.53 24.17
C SER A 272 -14.13 5.32 23.74
N PRO A 273 -12.83 5.25 24.06
CA PRO A 273 -11.97 4.10 23.73
C PRO A 273 -12.23 2.89 24.64
N ARG A 274 -13.37 2.84 25.33
CA ARG A 274 -13.76 1.78 26.28
C ARG A 274 -15.22 1.38 26.07
N GLY A 275 -15.57 0.17 26.51
CA GLY A 275 -16.95 -0.35 26.50
C GLY A 275 -17.59 -0.33 25.10
N GLN A 276 -18.85 0.11 25.03
CA GLN A 276 -19.59 0.22 23.76
C GLN A 276 -18.96 1.23 22.78
N GLY A 277 -18.34 2.31 23.29
CA GLY A 277 -17.65 3.29 22.45
C GLY A 277 -16.49 2.65 21.67
N LEU A 278 -15.76 1.72 22.30
CA LEU A 278 -14.68 1.00 21.64
C LEU A 278 -15.20 0.11 20.49
N GLN A 279 -16.36 -0.52 20.68
CA GLN A 279 -16.99 -1.34 19.64
C GLN A 279 -17.43 -0.48 18.44
N ALA A 280 -18.08 0.66 18.71
CA ALA A 280 -18.42 1.63 17.67
C ALA A 280 -17.15 2.11 16.94
N LEU A 281 -16.11 2.49 17.68
CA LEU A 281 -14.84 2.93 17.12
C LEU A 281 -14.23 1.88 16.18
N LYS A 282 -14.26 0.59 16.56
CA LYS A 282 -13.75 -0.50 15.70
C LYS A 282 -14.53 -0.60 14.40
N ILE A 283 -15.87 -0.56 14.46
CA ILE A 283 -16.73 -0.64 13.28
C ILE A 283 -16.44 0.54 12.35
N PHE A 284 -16.53 1.77 12.85
CA PHE A 284 -16.34 2.97 12.02
C PHE A 284 -14.92 3.10 11.48
N SER A 285 -13.91 2.72 12.28
CA SER A 285 -12.52 2.74 11.81
C SER A 285 -12.26 1.67 10.75
N ASN A 286 -12.84 0.47 10.88
CA ASN A 286 -12.70 -0.57 9.87
C ASN A 286 -13.38 -0.17 8.55
N LEU A 287 -14.57 0.45 8.62
CA LEU A 287 -15.25 1.01 7.45
C LEU A 287 -14.41 2.11 6.78
N HIS A 288 -13.80 2.99 7.58
CA HIS A 288 -12.90 4.03 7.05
C HIS A 288 -11.66 3.44 6.36
N LEU A 289 -10.98 2.51 7.03
CA LEU A 289 -9.68 2.00 6.61
C LEU A 289 -9.75 0.95 5.49
N SER A 290 -10.88 0.24 5.37
CA SER A 290 -11.13 -0.70 4.26
C SER A 290 -11.30 -0.02 2.92
N LEU A 291 -11.61 1.29 2.91
CA LEU A 291 -11.93 2.07 1.72
C LEU A 291 -13.10 1.49 0.90
N SER A 292 -13.78 0.49 1.45
CA SER A 292 -14.92 -0.23 0.89
C SER A 292 -16.10 -0.04 1.83
N GLY A 293 -17.22 0.48 1.33
CA GLY A 293 -18.42 0.66 2.15
C GLY A 293 -18.69 2.12 2.54
N GLY A 294 -19.80 2.30 3.25
CA GLY A 294 -20.58 3.54 3.45
C GLY A 294 -19.83 4.78 3.96
N ALA A 295 -20.57 5.85 4.17
CA ALA A 295 -20.03 7.19 4.45
C ALA A 295 -19.04 7.18 5.62
N SER A 296 -17.82 7.68 5.40
CA SER A 296 -16.83 7.71 6.48
C SER A 296 -17.15 8.80 7.49
N THR A 297 -16.95 8.49 8.77
CA THR A 297 -17.08 9.42 9.90
C THR A 297 -15.79 10.21 10.19
N PHE A 298 -14.69 9.94 9.48
CA PHE A 298 -13.38 10.55 9.73
C PHE A 298 -12.90 11.42 8.58
N VAL A 299 -12.20 12.50 8.92
CA VAL A 299 -11.37 13.29 8.01
C VAL A 299 -9.91 12.83 8.16
N SER A 300 -9.36 12.19 7.12
CA SER A 300 -7.96 11.76 7.12
C SER A 300 -6.99 12.90 6.83
N VAL A 301 -5.93 13.01 7.63
CA VAL A 301 -4.80 13.91 7.42
C VAL A 301 -3.51 13.11 7.37
N SER A 302 -2.68 13.35 6.35
CA SER A 302 -1.36 12.71 6.21
C SER A 302 -0.30 13.49 6.98
N THR A 303 0.55 12.83 7.75
CA THR A 303 1.75 13.44 8.36
C THR A 303 2.99 13.33 7.46
N SER A 304 2.85 12.78 6.25
CA SER A 304 3.91 12.72 5.23
C SER A 304 3.49 13.55 4.02
N LEU A 305 4.29 14.56 3.69
CA LEU A 305 4.09 15.38 2.49
C LEU A 305 4.21 14.53 1.23
N LEU A 306 5.21 13.64 1.15
CA LEU A 306 5.36 12.74 -0.01
C LEU A 306 4.13 11.87 -0.22
N GLN A 307 3.57 11.29 0.85
CA GLN A 307 2.35 10.48 0.73
C GLN A 307 1.14 11.32 0.29
N ALA A 308 1.03 12.56 0.79
CA ALA A 308 0.00 13.49 0.35
C ALA A 308 0.15 13.82 -1.14
N MET A 309 1.34 14.16 -1.62
CA MET A 309 1.58 14.47 -3.03
C MET A 309 1.35 13.28 -3.96
N VAL A 310 1.74 12.07 -3.55
CA VAL A 310 1.47 10.84 -4.31
C VAL A 310 -0.02 10.52 -4.37
N LYS A 311 -0.78 10.81 -3.31
CA LYS A 311 -2.24 10.70 -3.34
C LYS A 311 -2.84 11.75 -4.28
N ALA A 312 -2.36 12.98 -4.19
CA ALA A 312 -2.82 14.10 -5.01
C ALA A 312 -2.61 13.86 -6.51
N SER A 313 -1.50 13.23 -6.91
CA SER A 313 -1.22 12.99 -8.34
C SER A 313 -2.24 12.09 -9.03
N ALA A 314 -3.02 11.31 -8.28
CA ALA A 314 -4.07 10.44 -8.84
C ALA A 314 -5.47 11.08 -8.83
N MET A 315 -5.60 12.32 -8.35
CA MET A 315 -6.86 13.05 -8.20
C MET A 315 -7.09 14.05 -9.34
N GLU A 316 -8.33 14.48 -9.53
CA GLU A 316 -8.71 15.49 -10.52
C GLU A 316 -8.67 16.88 -9.88
N ASN A 317 -7.87 17.81 -10.43
CA ASN A 317 -7.69 19.16 -9.87
C ASN A 317 -7.43 19.19 -8.35
N PRO A 318 -6.48 18.40 -7.84
CA PRO A 318 -6.26 18.24 -6.40
C PRO A 318 -5.86 19.54 -5.71
N ARG A 319 -6.35 19.69 -4.48
CA ARG A 319 -5.96 20.74 -3.54
C ARG A 319 -5.26 20.15 -2.33
N ILE A 320 -4.36 20.92 -1.72
CA ILE A 320 -3.64 20.55 -0.51
C ILE A 320 -3.90 21.60 0.56
N ALA A 321 -4.21 21.15 1.77
CA ALA A 321 -4.40 21.97 2.95
C ALA A 321 -3.38 21.57 4.01
N ILE A 322 -2.79 22.56 4.66
CA ILE A 322 -1.92 22.37 5.82
C ILE A 322 -2.76 22.55 7.07
N VAL A 323 -2.69 21.55 7.93
CA VAL A 323 -3.49 21.45 9.15
C VAL A 323 -2.56 21.57 10.35
N ALA A 324 -2.84 22.49 11.27
CA ALA A 324 -2.17 22.59 12.55
C ALA A 324 -2.67 21.48 13.49
N LEU A 325 -1.88 20.41 13.62
CA LEU A 325 -2.23 19.23 14.42
C LEU A 325 -2.15 19.48 15.93
N ASP A 326 -1.48 20.55 16.35
CA ASP A 326 -1.39 20.98 17.74
C ASP A 326 -2.40 22.06 18.12
N HIS A 327 -3.31 22.42 17.21
CA HIS A 327 -4.38 23.39 17.46
C HIS A 327 -5.31 22.90 18.60
N PRO A 328 -5.71 23.76 19.57
CA PRO A 328 -6.54 23.36 20.71
C PRO A 328 -7.84 22.64 20.35
N LEU A 329 -8.50 23.04 19.26
CA LEU A 329 -9.73 22.39 18.77
C LEU A 329 -9.54 20.91 18.36
N LEU A 330 -8.31 20.44 18.20
CA LEU A 330 -8.00 19.03 17.90
C LEU A 330 -7.61 18.22 19.14
N LYS A 331 -7.51 18.87 20.32
CA LYS A 331 -7.12 18.25 21.59
C LYS A 331 -8.29 17.70 22.39
N GLU A 332 -9.52 17.83 21.88
CA GLU A 332 -10.68 17.14 22.44
C GLU A 332 -10.39 15.63 22.56
N PRO A 333 -10.73 14.98 23.68
CA PRO A 333 -10.46 13.56 23.89
C PRO A 333 -10.96 12.69 22.73
N ASN A 334 -10.08 11.83 22.22
CA ASN A 334 -10.35 10.88 21.12
C ASN A 334 -10.74 11.53 19.77
N LYS A 335 -10.69 12.85 19.63
CA LYS A 335 -10.98 13.52 18.35
C LYS A 335 -9.96 13.17 17.28
N THR A 336 -8.69 13.08 17.65
CA THR A 336 -7.59 12.75 16.74
C THR A 336 -7.00 11.40 17.12
N MET A 337 -7.03 10.45 16.19
CA MET A 337 -6.50 9.10 16.38
C MET A 337 -5.40 8.80 15.38
N HIS A 338 -4.40 8.01 15.79
CA HIS A 338 -3.37 7.53 14.87
C HIS A 338 -3.86 6.27 14.17
N ALA A 339 -3.86 6.27 12.83
CA ALA A 339 -4.36 5.12 12.09
C ALA A 339 -3.52 3.85 12.34
N ALA A 340 -2.23 3.96 12.69
CA ALA A 340 -1.41 2.78 12.98
C ALA A 340 -1.83 2.08 14.27
N GLU A 341 -2.14 2.83 15.33
CA GLU A 341 -2.62 2.29 16.60
C GLU A 341 -3.95 1.55 16.39
N ILE A 342 -4.87 2.16 15.63
CA ILE A 342 -6.15 1.56 15.29
C ILE A 342 -5.97 0.32 14.40
N MET A 343 -5.09 0.37 13.40
CA MET A 343 -4.76 -0.77 12.56
C MET A 343 -4.14 -1.93 13.36
N GLN A 344 -3.30 -1.63 14.36
CA GLN A 344 -2.72 -2.64 15.24
C GLN A 344 -3.79 -3.33 16.08
N MET A 345 -4.69 -2.55 16.70
CA MET A 345 -5.85 -3.06 17.43
C MET A 345 -6.73 -3.93 16.54
N LEU A 346 -7.17 -3.43 15.38
CA LEU A 346 -8.03 -4.18 14.46
C LEU A 346 -7.37 -5.46 13.95
N LYS A 347 -6.04 -5.45 13.75
CA LYS A 347 -5.29 -6.66 13.34
C LYS A 347 -5.14 -7.67 14.47
N GLY A 348 -4.91 -7.21 15.70
CA GLY A 348 -4.84 -8.06 16.89
C GLY A 348 -6.12 -8.85 17.11
N GLU A 349 -7.27 -8.26 16.76
CA GLU A 349 -8.59 -8.89 16.86
C GLU A 349 -9.05 -9.58 15.58
N GLY A 350 -8.20 -9.64 14.54
CA GLY A 350 -8.55 -10.29 13.28
C GLY A 350 -9.61 -9.55 12.45
N LEU A 351 -9.96 -8.29 12.75
CA LEU A 351 -10.92 -7.48 11.98
C LEU A 351 -10.32 -6.85 10.72
N ALA A 352 -9.00 -6.63 10.69
CA ALA A 352 -8.28 -6.02 9.56
C ALA A 352 -7.17 -6.92 8.97
N TRP A 353 -7.41 -8.23 8.94
CA TRP A 353 -6.45 -9.22 8.42
C TRP A 353 -6.16 -9.05 6.92
N TRP A 354 -7.12 -8.51 6.17
CA TRP A 354 -7.02 -8.21 4.74
C TRP A 354 -6.01 -7.09 4.44
N ALA A 355 -5.76 -6.21 5.41
CA ALA A 355 -5.07 -4.95 5.20
C ALA A 355 -3.54 -5.11 5.21
N ARG A 356 -2.88 -4.80 4.09
CA ARG A 356 -1.42 -4.53 4.08
C ARG A 356 -1.07 -3.15 4.61
N TYR A 357 -2.07 -2.25 4.68
CA TYR A 357 -1.94 -0.91 5.20
C TYR A 357 -1.48 -0.90 6.66
N LYS A 358 -0.66 0.10 7.03
CA LYS A 358 -0.08 0.24 8.37
C LYS A 358 -0.48 1.54 9.08
N GLY A 359 -1.13 2.50 8.40
CA GLY A 359 -1.58 3.73 9.06
C GLY A 359 -0.48 4.67 9.62
N ILE A 360 0.80 4.44 9.32
CA ILE A 360 1.93 5.11 10.00
C ILE A 360 1.88 6.63 9.86
N ALA A 361 1.50 7.12 8.67
CA ALA A 361 1.50 8.55 8.38
C ALA A 361 0.08 9.13 8.32
N GLU A 362 -0.92 8.50 8.93
CA GLU A 362 -2.30 8.99 8.90
C GLU A 362 -2.84 9.30 10.29
N ARG A 363 -3.46 10.47 10.40
CA ARG A 363 -4.29 10.88 11.52
C ARG A 363 -5.74 10.87 11.06
N MET A 364 -6.59 10.16 11.80
CA MET A 364 -8.04 10.13 11.58
C MET A 364 -8.66 11.14 12.55
N ILE A 365 -9.36 12.14 12.02
CA ILE A 365 -9.98 13.19 12.81
C ILE A 365 -11.50 12.97 12.79
N TRP A 366 -12.09 12.82 13.97
CA TRP A 366 -13.51 12.57 14.13
C TRP A 366 -14.36 13.73 13.62
N ALA A 367 -15.37 13.38 12.81
CA ALA A 367 -16.40 14.24 12.24
C ALA A 367 -15.93 15.36 11.32
N SER A 368 -15.16 16.31 11.84
CA SER A 368 -14.81 17.54 11.13
C SER A 368 -13.43 18.07 11.51
N LEU A 369 -12.80 18.73 10.56
CA LEU A 369 -11.61 19.54 10.74
C LEU A 369 -12.00 21.04 10.62
N PRO A 370 -12.09 21.78 11.74
CA PRO A 370 -12.55 23.17 11.71
C PRO A 370 -11.64 24.09 10.88
N ALA A 371 -12.21 25.09 10.22
CA ALA A 371 -11.47 26.07 9.40
C ALA A 371 -10.27 26.70 10.14
N ALA A 372 -10.43 27.04 11.42
CA ALA A 372 -9.38 27.62 12.26
C ALA A 372 -8.13 26.73 12.43
N THR A 373 -8.25 25.42 12.17
CA THR A 373 -7.11 24.49 12.22
C THR A 373 -6.34 24.42 10.89
N ILE A 374 -6.86 25.06 9.83
CA ILE A 374 -6.27 25.03 8.48
C ILE A 374 -5.42 26.29 8.29
N LEU A 375 -4.10 26.12 8.30
CA LEU A 375 -3.15 27.24 8.17
C LEU A 375 -3.19 27.86 6.77
N SER A 376 -3.29 27.02 5.75
CA SER A 376 -3.52 27.44 4.38
C SER A 376 -3.97 26.27 3.51
N HIS A 377 -4.46 26.60 2.32
CA HIS A 377 -4.65 25.62 1.26
C HIS A 377 -4.43 26.24 -0.11
N PHE A 378 -4.08 25.41 -1.10
CA PHE A 378 -3.85 25.81 -2.48
C PHE A 378 -4.08 24.64 -3.45
N PRO A 379 -4.41 24.90 -4.73
CA PRO A 379 -4.43 23.86 -5.76
C PRO A 379 -3.02 23.37 -6.09
N LEU A 380 -2.83 22.07 -6.30
CA LEU A 380 -1.52 21.49 -6.65
C LEU A 380 -0.92 22.11 -7.92
N ALA A 381 -1.76 22.66 -8.80
CA ALA A 381 -1.35 23.40 -9.99
C ALA A 381 -0.41 24.58 -9.67
N ASP A 382 -0.55 25.20 -8.49
CA ASP A 382 0.31 26.33 -8.07
C ASP A 382 1.76 25.86 -7.86
N LEU A 383 1.97 24.66 -7.29
CA LEU A 383 3.32 24.08 -7.18
C LEU A 383 3.90 23.71 -8.55
N LYS A 384 3.06 23.25 -9.49
CA LYS A 384 3.51 23.00 -10.87
C LYS A 384 3.91 24.30 -11.56
N SER A 385 3.11 25.35 -11.40
CA SER A 385 3.42 26.68 -11.93
C SER A 385 4.71 27.24 -11.34
N LEU A 386 4.91 27.10 -10.02
CA LEU A 386 6.15 27.47 -9.35
C LEU A 386 7.36 26.70 -9.91
N SER A 387 7.22 25.37 -10.05
CA SER A 387 8.24 24.50 -10.64
C SER A 387 8.58 24.92 -12.07
N ASN A 388 7.60 25.29 -12.89
CA ASN A 388 7.84 25.68 -14.29
C ASN A 388 8.53 27.04 -14.41
N ARG A 389 8.29 27.96 -13.46
CA ARG A 389 8.82 29.32 -13.50
C ARG A 389 10.22 29.44 -12.89
N ASP A 390 10.54 28.61 -11.90
CA ASP A 390 11.80 28.68 -11.16
C ASP A 390 12.52 27.33 -11.21
N LYS A 391 13.68 27.34 -11.87
CA LYS A 391 14.52 26.15 -12.03
C LYS A 391 14.94 25.55 -10.68
N ALA A 392 15.30 26.37 -9.69
CA ALA A 392 15.69 25.87 -8.37
C ALA A 392 14.52 25.19 -7.66
N CYS A 393 13.30 25.74 -7.81
CA CYS A 393 12.08 25.09 -7.35
C CYS A 393 11.80 23.77 -8.09
N SER A 394 12.01 23.74 -9.41
CA SER A 394 11.88 22.52 -10.23
C SER A 394 12.81 21.42 -9.76
N ASP A 395 14.10 21.74 -9.62
CA ASP A 395 15.13 20.81 -9.20
C ASP A 395 14.86 20.33 -7.77
N THR A 396 14.42 21.22 -6.87
CA THR A 396 14.08 20.88 -5.48
C THR A 396 12.83 20.01 -5.37
N LEU A 397 11.75 20.31 -6.08
CA LEU A 397 10.49 19.57 -5.99
C LEU A 397 10.55 18.21 -6.72
N SER A 398 11.25 18.15 -7.85
CA SER A 398 11.25 17.01 -8.79
C SER A 398 9.85 16.40 -9.01
N LEU A 399 8.88 17.24 -9.36
CA LEU A 399 7.49 16.81 -9.55
C LEU A 399 7.35 15.73 -10.62
N GLU A 400 8.30 15.61 -11.55
CA GLU A 400 8.32 14.56 -12.57
C GLU A 400 8.40 13.14 -11.97
N CYS A 401 8.94 12.98 -10.75
CA CYS A 401 8.97 11.70 -10.05
C CYS A 401 7.58 11.29 -9.50
N ILE A 402 6.65 12.23 -9.35
CA ILE A 402 5.35 12.05 -8.69
C ILE A 402 4.26 11.87 -9.74
N GLN A 403 4.14 10.64 -10.25
CA GLN A 403 3.16 10.30 -11.29
C GLN A 403 1.92 9.59 -10.72
N PRO A 404 0.75 9.71 -11.37
CA PRO A 404 -0.45 8.95 -11.01
C PRO A 404 -0.18 7.44 -10.92
N GLY A 405 -0.80 6.75 -9.97
CA GLY A 405 -0.69 5.29 -9.80
C GLY A 405 0.65 4.76 -9.27
N ARG A 406 1.64 5.63 -9.02
CA ARG A 406 2.92 5.23 -8.41
C ARG A 406 2.77 5.04 -6.91
N ARG A 407 3.48 4.05 -6.36
CA ARG A 407 3.56 3.84 -4.90
C ARG A 407 4.55 4.82 -4.28
N THR A 408 4.24 5.36 -3.10
CA THR A 408 5.13 6.27 -2.33
C THR A 408 6.56 5.74 -2.18
N ARG A 409 6.74 4.43 -1.95
CA ARG A 409 8.08 3.81 -1.86
C ARG A 409 8.90 3.95 -3.16
N TYR A 410 8.25 3.81 -4.31
CA TYR A 410 8.90 3.95 -5.61
C TYR A 410 9.32 5.40 -5.86
N VAL A 411 8.40 6.34 -5.62
CA VAL A 411 8.66 7.78 -5.74
C VAL A 411 9.77 8.22 -4.80
N SER A 412 9.73 7.81 -3.53
CA SER A 412 10.81 8.05 -2.58
C SER A 412 12.15 7.56 -3.13
N SER A 413 12.22 6.33 -3.66
CA SER A 413 13.47 5.81 -4.26
C SER A 413 13.99 6.65 -5.42
N GLN A 414 13.11 7.22 -6.25
CA GLN A 414 13.48 8.12 -7.34
C GLN A 414 13.98 9.47 -6.82
N MET A 415 13.32 10.04 -5.81
CA MET A 415 13.79 11.25 -5.13
C MET A 415 15.20 11.04 -4.57
N ARG A 416 15.47 9.86 -3.99
CA ARG A 416 16.81 9.53 -3.49
C ARG A 416 17.90 9.54 -4.54
N SER A 417 17.61 9.00 -5.72
CA SER A 417 18.59 8.97 -6.81
C SER A 417 18.92 10.34 -7.38
N LYS A 418 18.12 11.38 -7.11
CA LYS A 418 18.42 12.75 -7.53
C LYS A 418 19.55 13.40 -6.71
N ASN A 419 19.90 12.84 -5.55
CA ASN A 419 21.00 13.27 -4.68
C ASN A 419 21.04 14.79 -4.47
N LYS A 420 19.92 15.38 -4.03
CA LYS A 420 19.79 16.82 -3.85
C LYS A 420 20.58 17.27 -2.63
N VAL A 421 21.31 18.37 -2.80
CA VAL A 421 22.12 18.97 -1.74
C VAL A 421 21.40 20.19 -1.19
N LEU A 422 21.48 20.40 0.13
CA LEU A 422 21.04 21.62 0.77
C LEU A 422 22.11 22.71 0.61
N ASP A 423 21.87 23.62 -0.32
CA ASP A 423 22.69 24.81 -0.57
C ASP A 423 21.83 26.10 -0.51
N ILE A 424 22.43 27.25 -0.82
CA ILE A 424 21.71 28.54 -0.84
C ILE A 424 20.56 28.53 -1.88
N PRO A 425 20.77 28.14 -3.15
CA PRO A 425 19.67 27.98 -4.12
C PRO A 425 18.52 27.09 -3.62
N ALA A 426 18.82 25.94 -3.03
CA ALA A 426 17.82 25.04 -2.47
C ALA A 426 17.07 25.69 -1.31
N ALA A 427 17.75 26.44 -0.43
CA ALA A 427 17.08 27.18 0.64
C ALA A 427 16.12 28.27 0.13
N LEU A 428 16.50 29.01 -0.91
CA LEU A 428 15.62 29.97 -1.58
C LEU A 428 14.41 29.30 -2.23
N ALA A 429 14.61 28.13 -2.85
CA ALA A 429 13.53 27.32 -3.41
C ALA A 429 12.60 26.80 -2.30
N ILE A 430 13.14 26.25 -1.22
CA ILE A 430 12.38 25.78 -0.04
C ILE A 430 11.57 26.93 0.57
N ALA A 431 12.10 28.15 0.62
CA ALA A 431 11.37 29.34 1.07
C ALA A 431 10.19 29.67 0.15
N SER A 432 10.40 29.65 -1.16
CA SER A 432 9.35 29.90 -2.17
C SER A 432 8.24 28.84 -2.13
N ILE A 433 8.62 27.57 -1.97
CA ILE A 433 7.68 26.47 -1.74
C ILE A 433 6.92 26.72 -0.43
N SER A 434 7.61 26.99 0.68
CA SER A 434 7.00 27.24 1.98
C SER A 434 6.01 28.41 1.97
N ARG A 435 6.27 29.44 1.14
CA ARG A 435 5.33 30.54 0.91
C ARG A 435 4.04 30.08 0.23
N THR A 436 4.12 29.15 -0.72
CA THR A 436 2.94 28.51 -1.35
C THR A 436 2.14 27.74 -0.31
N PHE A 437 2.81 27.08 0.62
CA PHE A 437 2.20 26.45 1.80
C PHE A 437 1.74 27.47 2.87
N GLY A 438 1.82 28.78 2.62
CA GLY A 438 1.30 29.81 3.51
C GLY A 438 2.16 30.08 4.76
N MET A 439 3.38 29.55 4.86
CA MET A 439 4.22 29.67 6.08
C MET A 439 4.70 31.09 6.40
N HIS A 440 4.48 32.06 5.51
CA HIS A 440 4.85 33.46 5.69
C HIS A 440 3.76 34.29 6.38
N ARG A 441 2.58 33.71 6.63
CA ARG A 441 1.43 34.40 7.23
C ARG A 441 1.62 34.64 8.73
N LYS A 442 0.84 35.55 9.30
CA LYS A 442 0.97 36.01 10.70
C LYS A 442 0.50 34.98 11.74
N ASP A 443 -0.42 34.12 11.35
CA ASP A 443 -1.08 33.09 12.16
C ASP A 443 -0.29 31.76 12.22
N VAL A 444 0.82 31.66 11.47
CA VAL A 444 1.70 30.50 11.47
C VAL A 444 2.71 30.63 12.62
N SER A 445 2.94 29.59 13.40
CA SER A 445 3.96 29.57 14.46
C SER A 445 5.33 29.12 13.93
N LEU A 446 6.42 29.42 14.66
CA LEU A 446 7.76 28.89 14.35
C LEU A 446 7.78 27.35 14.28
N ALA A 447 7.00 26.69 15.14
CA ALA A 447 6.88 25.24 15.16
C ALA A 447 6.21 24.68 13.89
N HIS A 448 5.29 25.43 13.27
CA HIS A 448 4.71 25.05 11.98
C HIS A 448 5.73 25.17 10.84
N ILE A 449 6.53 26.25 10.83
CA ILE A 449 7.62 26.44 9.86
C ILE A 449 8.60 25.27 9.96
N GLN A 450 9.14 25.03 11.16
CA GLN A 450 10.04 23.92 11.48
C GLN A 450 9.49 22.57 11.00
N ALA A 451 8.22 22.27 11.28
CA ALA A 451 7.60 21.01 10.88
C ALA A 451 7.41 20.89 9.36
N LEU A 452 7.15 21.99 8.63
CA LEU A 452 7.12 21.97 7.17
C LEU A 452 8.50 21.72 6.59
N ILE A 453 9.53 22.42 7.09
CA ILE A 453 10.91 22.22 6.62
C ILE A 453 11.35 20.78 6.84
N ALA A 454 11.09 20.20 8.02
CA ALA A 454 11.36 18.79 8.28
C ALA A 454 10.64 17.87 7.29
N SER A 455 9.39 18.18 6.95
CA SER A 455 8.60 17.41 5.99
C SER A 455 9.13 17.53 4.55
N LEU A 456 9.60 18.71 4.14
CA LEU A 456 10.19 18.97 2.83
C LEU A 456 11.53 18.25 2.68
N VAL A 457 12.41 18.37 3.67
CA VAL A 457 13.73 17.71 3.67
C VAL A 457 13.58 16.19 3.58
N ASP A 458 12.73 15.58 4.42
CA ASP A 458 12.44 14.14 4.38
C ASP A 458 11.78 13.70 3.06
N SER A 459 10.71 14.39 2.66
CA SER A 459 9.90 13.97 1.50
C SER A 459 10.61 14.14 0.15
N LEU A 460 11.45 15.17 0.03
CA LEU A 460 12.19 15.50 -1.20
C LEU A 460 13.61 14.93 -1.18
N TYR A 461 14.01 14.33 -0.06
CA TYR A 461 15.31 13.70 0.16
C TYR A 461 16.48 14.63 -0.15
N ILE A 462 16.49 15.76 0.56
CA ILE A 462 17.56 16.76 0.53
C ILE A 462 18.60 16.33 1.57
N HIS A 463 19.89 16.42 1.24
CA HIS A 463 20.98 16.04 2.14
C HIS A 463 21.96 17.18 2.39
N LYS A 464 22.69 17.09 3.51
CA LYS A 464 23.86 17.93 3.76
C LYS A 464 25.02 17.46 2.89
N ASP A 465 25.75 18.39 2.28
CA ASP A 465 27.03 18.08 1.65
C ASP A 465 28.08 17.82 2.73
N SER A 466 28.79 16.69 2.62
CA SER A 466 29.85 16.30 3.55
C SER A 466 31.10 17.18 3.48
N SER A 467 31.25 17.96 2.42
CA SER A 467 32.45 18.76 2.14
C SER A 467 32.39 20.19 2.70
N THR A 468 31.24 20.63 3.20
CA THR A 468 31.01 22.03 3.58
C THR A 468 31.28 22.28 5.05
N ASP A 469 32.07 23.32 5.35
CA ASP A 469 32.35 23.79 6.71
C ASP A 469 31.04 24.11 7.45
N GLU A 470 30.83 23.46 8.61
CA GLU A 470 29.49 23.18 9.12
C GLU A 470 28.74 24.43 9.62
N ASP A 471 29.45 25.39 10.21
CA ASP A 471 28.80 26.47 10.96
C ASP A 471 28.53 27.72 10.12
N THR A 472 29.55 28.21 9.38
CA THR A 472 29.43 29.44 8.59
C THR A 472 28.46 29.27 7.42
N THR A 473 28.51 28.11 6.75
CA THR A 473 27.62 27.85 5.61
C THR A 473 26.19 27.56 6.05
N ALA A 474 25.97 26.89 7.18
CA ALA A 474 24.63 26.66 7.71
C ALA A 474 23.91 27.97 8.10
N SER A 475 24.63 28.94 8.67
CA SER A 475 24.08 30.28 8.97
C SER A 475 23.71 31.04 7.69
N GLY A 476 24.57 31.02 6.67
CA GLY A 476 24.29 31.64 5.37
C GLY A 476 23.06 31.05 4.66
N ILE A 477 22.93 29.72 4.64
CA ILE A 477 21.77 29.02 4.08
C ILE A 477 20.48 29.37 4.84
N ALA A 478 20.52 29.38 6.18
CA ALA A 478 19.37 29.72 7.01
C ALA A 478 18.93 31.18 6.83
N SER A 479 19.89 32.11 6.75
CA SER A 479 19.63 33.53 6.49
C SER A 479 18.97 33.72 5.13
N ALA A 480 19.48 33.05 4.07
CA ALA A 480 18.89 33.10 2.74
C ALA A 480 17.42 32.61 2.74
N PHE A 481 17.12 31.51 3.44
CA PHE A 481 15.76 31.03 3.63
C PHE A 481 14.88 32.08 4.33
N ALA A 482 15.33 32.64 5.46
CA ALA A 482 14.55 33.58 6.26
C ALA A 482 14.21 34.87 5.49
N VAL A 483 15.19 35.44 4.75
CA VAL A 483 14.96 36.60 3.87
C VAL A 483 13.93 36.27 2.78
N ALA A 484 14.04 35.10 2.15
CA ALA A 484 13.16 34.71 1.05
C ALA A 484 11.75 34.33 1.50
N LEU A 485 11.59 33.76 2.70
CA LEU A 485 10.30 33.40 3.27
C LEU A 485 9.45 34.65 3.51
N ARG A 486 10.08 35.77 3.91
CA ARG A 486 9.42 37.05 4.24
C ARG A 486 8.29 36.85 5.25
N SER A 487 8.62 36.20 6.37
CA SER A 487 7.67 35.99 7.47
C SER A 487 7.08 37.32 7.92
N ARG A 488 5.75 37.37 8.07
CA ARG A 488 5.02 38.56 8.54
C ARG A 488 4.81 38.59 10.05
N GLY A 489 5.13 37.50 10.75
CA GLY A 489 4.81 37.31 12.17
C GLY A 489 6.01 37.06 13.07
N HIS A 490 7.20 36.79 12.52
CA HIS A 490 8.38 36.38 13.29
C HIS A 490 9.61 37.20 12.91
N VAL A 491 10.54 37.33 13.85
CA VAL A 491 11.82 38.00 13.62
C VAL A 491 12.72 37.12 12.74
N HIS A 492 13.60 37.75 11.96
CA HIS A 492 14.50 37.07 11.03
C HIS A 492 15.30 35.93 11.68
N GLU A 493 15.90 36.18 12.85
CA GLU A 493 16.72 35.20 13.58
C GLU A 493 15.91 33.98 14.04
N GLU A 494 14.67 34.17 14.48
CA GLU A 494 13.79 33.08 14.90
C GLU A 494 13.42 32.17 13.72
N VAL A 495 13.20 32.76 12.54
CA VAL A 495 12.94 32.01 11.30
C VAL A 495 14.17 31.21 10.87
N MET A 496 15.38 31.79 11.00
CA MET A 496 16.64 31.07 10.74
C MET A 496 16.76 29.84 11.66
N GLN A 497 16.51 30.02 12.95
CA GLN A 497 16.58 28.93 13.92
C GLN A 497 15.54 27.84 13.64
N ALA A 498 14.28 28.23 13.35
CA ALA A 498 13.22 27.28 13.00
C ALA A 498 13.54 26.48 11.74
N PHE A 499 14.18 27.10 10.75
CA PHE A 499 14.66 26.43 9.54
C PHE A 499 15.75 25.41 9.86
N GLN A 500 16.79 25.79 10.59
CA GLN A 500 17.90 24.90 10.94
C GLN A 500 17.42 23.68 11.73
N GLU A 501 16.56 23.90 12.71
CA GLU A 501 15.97 22.82 13.50
C GLU A 501 15.05 21.93 12.66
N GLY A 502 14.29 22.51 11.72
CA GLY A 502 13.49 21.75 10.77
C GLY A 502 14.35 20.87 9.85
N VAL A 503 15.47 21.39 9.35
CA VAL A 503 16.46 20.63 8.55
C VAL A 503 17.00 19.45 9.36
N ARG A 504 17.44 19.71 10.60
CA ARG A 504 17.95 18.69 11.52
C ARG A 504 16.93 17.56 11.72
N GLN A 505 15.68 17.89 12.03
CA GLN A 505 14.60 16.90 12.19
C GLN A 505 14.27 16.13 10.90
N GLY A 506 14.42 16.78 9.75
CA GLY A 506 14.30 16.14 8.44
C GLY A 506 15.37 15.06 8.25
N PHE A 507 16.64 15.38 8.55
CA PHE A 507 17.74 14.42 8.49
C PHE A 507 17.57 13.28 9.49
N ASP A 508 17.18 13.56 10.73
CA ASP A 508 16.88 12.52 11.73
C ASP A 508 15.82 11.53 11.21
N THR A 509 14.81 12.06 10.51
CA THR A 509 13.75 11.23 9.90
C THR A 509 14.31 10.35 8.78
N ILE A 510 15.13 10.92 7.89
CA ILE A 510 15.75 10.18 6.79
C ILE A 510 16.67 9.06 7.31
N GLU A 511 17.53 9.38 8.28
CA GLU A 511 18.46 8.42 8.88
C GLU A 511 17.68 7.25 9.49
N TYR A 512 16.66 7.54 10.28
CA TYR A 512 15.80 6.54 10.91
C TYR A 512 15.20 5.55 9.90
N TYR A 513 14.64 6.05 8.79
CA TYR A 513 14.02 5.20 7.78
C TYR A 513 15.02 4.51 6.85
N SER A 514 16.22 5.08 6.67
CA SER A 514 17.28 4.48 5.85
C SER A 514 17.98 3.30 6.56
N GLY A 515 18.24 3.41 7.87
CA GLY A 515 18.91 2.37 8.67
C GLY A 515 18.13 1.06 8.78
N ARG A 516 16.79 1.14 8.78
CA ARG A 516 15.89 -0.03 8.89
C ARG A 516 15.95 -0.99 7.68
N GLY A 517 16.44 -0.52 6.53
CA GLY A 517 16.46 -1.30 5.28
C GLY A 517 17.70 -2.17 5.04
N ARG A 518 18.83 -1.89 5.71
CA ARG A 518 20.13 -2.52 5.40
C ARG A 518 20.75 -3.36 6.53
N GLY A 519 20.38 -3.13 7.80
CA GLY A 519 21.07 -3.72 8.95
C GLY A 519 20.72 -5.17 9.33
N GLY A 520 19.58 -5.72 8.88
CA GLY A 520 19.03 -6.93 9.51
C GLY A 520 19.61 -8.30 9.12
N GLY A 521 20.33 -8.41 7.99
CA GLY A 521 20.61 -9.75 7.41
C GLY A 521 22.08 -10.11 7.20
N ARG A 522 22.94 -9.15 6.83
CA ARG A 522 24.32 -9.45 6.39
C ARG A 522 25.41 -8.91 7.32
N GLY A 523 25.16 -7.81 8.04
CA GLY A 523 26.16 -7.21 8.94
C GLY A 523 26.48 -8.07 10.17
N ARG A 524 25.44 -8.64 10.82
CA ARG A 524 25.63 -9.47 12.03
C ARG A 524 26.38 -10.78 11.79
N ARG A 525 26.34 -11.36 10.58
CA ARG A 525 27.11 -12.58 10.27
C ARG A 525 28.62 -12.31 10.10
N ARG A 526 29.02 -11.11 9.68
CA ARG A 526 30.44 -10.75 9.62
C ARG A 526 31.02 -10.38 10.99
N ALA A 527 30.25 -9.70 11.84
CA ALA A 527 30.69 -9.41 13.21
C ALA A 527 30.80 -10.69 14.06
N ALA A 528 29.89 -11.66 13.89
CA ALA A 528 29.97 -12.94 14.59
C ALA A 528 31.14 -13.82 14.08
N ALA A 529 31.45 -13.78 12.77
CA ALA A 529 32.58 -14.53 12.22
C ALA A 529 33.95 -13.93 12.57
N ALA A 530 34.01 -12.62 12.83
CA ALA A 530 35.23 -11.93 13.29
C ALA A 530 35.48 -12.05 14.80
N ALA A 531 34.47 -12.42 15.59
CA ALA A 531 34.60 -12.65 17.03
C ALA A 531 34.88 -14.13 17.38
N SER A 532 34.95 -15.01 16.37
CA SER A 532 35.21 -16.44 16.50
C SER A 532 36.43 -16.90 15.70
N GLY A 533 37.34 -15.98 15.39
CA GLY A 533 38.60 -16.23 14.67
C GLY A 533 39.78 -15.76 15.48
#